data_AF-A0A920NPD4-F1
#
_entry.id   AF-A0A920NPD4-F1
#
_cell.length_a   1.000
_cell.length_b   1.000
_cell.length_c   1.000
_cell.angle_alpha   90.00
_cell.angle_beta   90.00
_cell.angle_gamma   90.00
#
_symmetry.space_group_name_H-M   'P 1'
#
loop_
_entity.id
_entity.type
_entity.pdbx_description
1 polymer ?
#
loop_
_entity_poly.entity_id
_entity_poly.type
_entity_poly.pdbx_seq_one_letter_code
_entity_poly.pdbx_strand_id
1 'polypeptide(L)'
;MGCERSGTTLIRLILHSHPNIALPPQTKFLKKIYKRRLQWLNLANEANRIKLSHWFTDHFDNHTKLPDLGLESGDICKEIVSSATSLGAAATGVFKLYSRKFNKPRWGDKRPYYIKYLKQLLTLFPDAQIIHVVRDGRDCIASPYEYAVVEERSSIYYYELAGSNSGR
;
A
#
# COMPACT_ATOMS: atom_id res chain seq x y z
N MET A 1 6.28 9.26 -0.37
CA MET A 1 7.27 8.35 -1.01
C MET A 1 8.65 8.66 -0.46
N GLY A 2 9.66 7.83 -0.73
CA GLY A 2 11.02 8.05 -0.23
C GLY A 2 11.86 6.79 -0.40
N CYS A 3 13.13 6.83 0.04
CA CYS A 3 13.95 5.62 0.16
C CYS A 3 13.31 4.64 1.16
N GLU A 4 13.59 3.34 1.05
CA GLU A 4 13.28 2.46 2.18
C GLU A 4 14.03 2.92 3.43
N ARG A 5 13.47 2.65 4.62
CA ARG A 5 14.08 2.99 5.92
C ARG A 5 14.20 4.49 6.24
N SER A 6 13.68 5.36 5.38
CA SER A 6 13.59 6.82 5.58
C SER A 6 12.47 7.28 6.53
N GLY A 7 11.81 6.39 7.27
CA GLY A 7 10.70 6.77 8.16
C GLY A 7 9.34 6.98 7.47
N THR A 8 9.18 6.55 6.21
CA THR A 8 7.90 6.67 5.48
C THR A 8 6.72 5.96 6.15
N THR A 9 6.95 4.92 6.95
CA THR A 9 5.90 4.27 7.74
C THR A 9 5.48 5.13 8.93
N LEU A 10 6.42 5.79 9.61
CA LEU A 10 6.10 6.72 10.71
C LEU A 10 5.25 7.89 10.20
N ILE A 11 5.67 8.54 9.11
CA ILE A 11 4.90 9.63 8.49
C ILE A 11 3.50 9.17 8.08
N ARG A 12 3.37 7.96 7.53
CA ARG A 12 2.06 7.39 7.21
C ARG A 12 1.16 7.28 8.45
N LEU A 13 1.70 6.79 9.58
CA LEU A 13 0.93 6.64 10.81
C LEU A 13 0.49 8.00 11.38
N ILE A 14 1.38 8.99 11.38
CA ILE A 14 1.07 10.38 11.79
C ILE A 14 -0.02 10.98 10.90
N LEU A 15 0.12 10.88 9.58
CA LEU A 15 -0.89 11.41 8.66
C LEU A 15 -2.22 10.66 8.75
N HIS A 16 -2.19 9.35 9.01
CA HIS A 16 -3.41 8.56 9.23
C HIS A 16 -4.09 8.90 10.56
N SER A 17 -3.39 9.40 11.58
CA SER A 17 -4.06 9.82 12.82
C SER A 17 -4.85 11.13 12.65
N HIS A 18 -4.51 11.95 11.65
CA HIS A 18 -5.22 13.18 11.35
C HIS A 18 -6.70 12.93 10.99
N PRO A 19 -7.67 13.72 11.51
CA PRO A 19 -9.10 13.47 11.29
C PRO A 19 -9.49 13.53 9.81
N ASN A 20 -8.78 14.33 9.00
CA ASN A 20 -9.16 14.56 7.62
C ASN A 20 -8.50 13.63 6.59
N ILE A 21 -7.55 12.76 6.97
CA ILE A 21 -6.74 11.99 6.00
C ILE A 21 -6.69 10.51 6.39
N ALA A 22 -7.11 9.64 5.49
CA ALA A 22 -6.95 8.19 5.60
C ALA A 22 -5.78 7.70 4.72
N LEU A 23 -4.75 7.15 5.37
CA LEU A 23 -3.67 6.44 4.67
C LEU A 23 -3.67 4.93 4.99
N PRO A 24 -4.01 4.06 4.03
CA PRO A 24 -4.04 2.62 4.24
C PRO A 24 -2.66 2.01 4.45
N PRO A 25 -2.59 0.75 4.93
CA PRO A 25 -1.40 -0.08 4.81
C PRO A 25 -0.86 -0.12 3.39
N GLN A 26 0.41 -0.48 3.25
CA GLN A 26 1.06 -0.43 1.95
C GLN A 26 0.37 -1.37 0.96
N THR A 27 -0.27 -0.79 -0.06
CA THR A 27 -0.91 -1.56 -1.11
C THR A 27 0.07 -1.89 -2.23
N LYS A 28 -0.20 -2.98 -2.96
CA LYS A 28 0.64 -3.42 -4.08
C LYS A 28 -0.05 -3.40 -5.44
N PHE A 29 -1.35 -3.11 -5.51
CA PHE A 29 -2.17 -3.23 -6.72
C PHE A 29 -1.94 -2.12 -7.77
N LEU A 30 -1.69 -0.86 -7.40
CA LEU A 30 -1.57 0.27 -8.34
C LEU A 30 -0.59 0.01 -9.49
N LYS A 31 0.64 -0.43 -9.16
CA LYS A 31 1.66 -0.80 -10.16
C LYS A 31 1.19 -1.97 -11.03
N LYS A 32 0.47 -2.94 -10.46
CA LYS A 32 0.02 -4.15 -11.17
C LYS A 32 -1.07 -3.82 -12.20
N ILE A 33 -2.04 -2.99 -11.84
CA ILE A 33 -3.11 -2.58 -12.78
C ILE A 33 -2.55 -1.66 -13.86
N TYR A 34 -1.63 -0.74 -13.53
CA TYR A 34 -1.04 0.17 -14.52
C TYR A 34 -0.17 -0.56 -15.54
N LYS A 35 0.63 -1.53 -15.10
CA LYS A 35 1.44 -2.37 -16.01
C LYS A 35 0.57 -3.10 -17.03
N ARG A 36 -0.66 -3.45 -16.66
CA ARG A 36 -1.66 -4.12 -17.50
C ARG A 36 -2.63 -3.16 -18.17
N ARG A 37 -2.35 -1.84 -18.20
CA ARG A 37 -3.32 -0.82 -18.63
C ARG A 37 -4.00 -1.08 -19.98
N LEU A 38 -3.26 -1.65 -20.94
CA LEU A 38 -3.79 -1.97 -22.26
C LEU A 38 -4.80 -3.14 -22.25
N GLN A 39 -4.74 -4.02 -21.24
CA GLN A 39 -5.64 -5.17 -21.10
C GLN A 39 -7.04 -4.77 -20.63
N TRP A 40 -7.16 -3.58 -20.00
CA TRP A 40 -8.42 -3.08 -19.45
C TRP A 40 -9.26 -2.30 -20.46
N LEU A 41 -8.67 -1.90 -21.59
CA LEU A 41 -9.35 -1.16 -22.66
C LEU A 41 -10.06 0.11 -22.12
N ASN A 42 -11.16 0.52 -22.76
CA ASN A 42 -11.93 1.69 -22.35
C ASN A 42 -12.87 1.36 -21.19
N LEU A 43 -12.59 1.90 -19.99
CA LEU A 43 -13.40 1.69 -18.79
C LEU A 43 -14.73 2.45 -18.77
N ALA A 44 -15.01 3.30 -19.78
CA ALA A 44 -16.38 3.77 -20.02
C ALA A 44 -17.34 2.60 -20.34
N ASN A 45 -16.83 1.50 -20.91
CA ASN A 45 -17.60 0.29 -21.14
C ASN A 45 -17.69 -0.55 -19.85
N GLU A 46 -18.91 -0.91 -19.46
CA GLU A 46 -19.18 -1.72 -18.27
C GLU A 46 -18.52 -3.09 -18.29
N ALA A 47 -18.49 -3.78 -19.45
CA ALA A 47 -17.85 -5.09 -19.57
C ALA A 47 -16.35 -5.03 -19.20
N ASN A 48 -15.68 -3.92 -19.53
CA ASN A 48 -14.30 -3.68 -19.15
C ASN A 48 -14.13 -3.40 -17.66
N ARG A 49 -15.10 -2.72 -17.03
CA ARG A 49 -15.12 -2.53 -15.56
C ARG A 49 -15.37 -3.84 -14.83
N ILE A 50 -16.28 -4.69 -15.32
CA ILE A 50 -16.53 -6.04 -14.80
C ILE A 50 -15.25 -6.87 -14.88
N LYS A 51 -14.57 -6.86 -16.03
CA LYS A 51 -13.27 -7.53 -16.19
C LYS A 51 -12.23 -7.05 -15.17
N LEU A 52 -12.12 -5.74 -14.97
CA LEU A 52 -11.21 -5.16 -13.99
C LEU A 52 -11.62 -5.53 -12.56
N SER A 53 -12.92 -5.52 -12.23
CA SER A 53 -13.39 -5.90 -10.90
C SER A 53 -13.10 -7.36 -10.58
N HIS A 54 -13.25 -8.27 -11.55
CA HIS A 54 -12.85 -9.68 -11.38
C HIS A 54 -11.36 -9.79 -11.09
N TRP A 55 -10.51 -9.02 -11.77
CA TRP A 55 -9.08 -9.01 -11.44
C TRP A 55 -8.81 -8.64 -9.98
N PHE A 56 -9.55 -7.69 -9.40
CA PHE A 56 -9.42 -7.35 -7.98
C PHE A 56 -9.85 -8.49 -7.06
N THR A 57 -10.94 -9.20 -7.39
CA THR A 57 -11.40 -10.38 -6.63
C THR A 57 -10.40 -11.53 -6.71
N ASP A 58 -9.96 -11.87 -7.93
CA ASP A 58 -9.07 -13.00 -8.19
C ASP A 58 -7.68 -12.77 -7.58
N HIS A 59 -7.31 -11.51 -7.36
CA HIS A 59 -6.06 -11.12 -6.74
C HIS A 59 -6.28 -10.48 -5.36
N PHE A 60 -7.37 -10.83 -4.68
CA PHE A 60 -7.63 -10.39 -3.30
C PHE A 60 -6.76 -11.19 -2.32
N ASP A 61 -5.46 -10.91 -2.34
CA ASP A 61 -4.44 -11.74 -1.70
C ASP A 61 -3.28 -10.94 -1.10
N ASN A 62 -2.32 -11.65 -0.51
CA ASN A 62 -1.10 -11.07 0.05
C ASN A 62 -0.16 -10.44 -0.97
N HIS A 63 -0.31 -10.74 -2.27
CA HIS A 63 0.50 -10.13 -3.33
C HIS A 63 -0.02 -8.75 -3.73
N THR A 64 -1.32 -8.47 -3.60
CA THR A 64 -1.90 -7.13 -3.78
C THR A 64 -1.98 -6.36 -2.48
N LYS A 65 -1.98 -7.05 -1.33
CA LYS A 65 -2.16 -6.46 0.01
C LYS A 65 -3.54 -5.80 0.17
N LEU A 66 -4.53 -6.27 -0.58
CA LEU A 66 -5.93 -5.85 -0.44
C LEU A 66 -6.59 -6.35 0.85
N PRO A 67 -6.33 -7.59 1.34
CA PRO A 67 -6.87 -8.04 2.62
C PRO A 67 -6.49 -7.13 3.81
N ASP A 68 -5.29 -6.57 3.79
CA ASP A 68 -4.78 -5.65 4.83
C ASP A 68 -5.61 -4.35 4.95
N LEU A 69 -6.49 -4.05 3.98
CA LEU A 69 -7.40 -2.91 4.06
C LEU A 69 -8.62 -3.17 4.97
N GLY A 70 -8.94 -4.45 5.23
CA GLY A 70 -10.17 -4.86 5.91
C GLY A 70 -11.41 -4.34 5.19
N LEU A 71 -11.42 -4.45 3.86
CA LEU A 71 -12.54 -4.17 2.97
C LEU A 71 -13.01 -5.50 2.38
N GLU A 72 -14.30 -5.59 2.06
CA GLU A 72 -14.83 -6.75 1.36
C GLU A 72 -14.53 -6.67 -0.14
N SER A 73 -14.14 -7.80 -0.74
CA SER A 73 -13.87 -7.87 -2.17
C SER A 73 -15.10 -7.48 -3.00
N GLY A 74 -16.29 -7.89 -2.55
CA GLY A 74 -17.57 -7.54 -3.18
C GLY A 74 -17.84 -6.04 -3.23
N ASP A 75 -17.46 -5.28 -2.19
CA ASP A 75 -17.63 -3.82 -2.17
C ASP A 75 -16.66 -3.13 -3.14
N ILE A 76 -15.43 -3.63 -3.22
CA ILE A 76 -14.45 -3.17 -4.22
C ILE A 76 -14.99 -3.41 -5.64
N CYS A 77 -15.56 -4.58 -5.91
CA CYS A 77 -16.14 -4.88 -7.21
C CYS A 77 -17.29 -3.93 -7.55
N LYS A 78 -18.24 -3.77 -6.63
CA LYS A 78 -19.38 -2.87 -6.80
C LYS A 78 -18.94 -1.43 -7.08
N GLU A 79 -17.99 -0.91 -6.32
CA GLU A 79 -17.46 0.45 -6.52
C GLU A 79 -16.78 0.60 -7.89
N ILE A 80 -15.98 -0.39 -8.32
CA ILE A 80 -15.33 -0.36 -9.65
C ILE A 80 -16.38 -0.41 -10.78
N VAL A 81 -17.33 -1.34 -10.73
CA VAL A 81 -18.34 -1.52 -11.79
C VAL A 81 -19.26 -0.30 -11.89
N SER A 82 -19.61 0.33 -10.77
CA SER A 82 -20.55 1.47 -10.75
C SER A 82 -19.94 2.79 -11.20
N SER A 83 -18.64 3.05 -10.96
CA SER A 83 -18.11 4.41 -11.03
C SER A 83 -16.79 4.60 -11.78
N ALA A 84 -16.07 3.52 -12.11
CA ALA A 84 -14.70 3.67 -12.63
C ALA A 84 -14.65 4.01 -14.12
N THR A 85 -14.46 5.28 -14.47
CA THR A 85 -14.28 5.73 -15.88
C THR A 85 -12.83 5.65 -16.38
N SER A 86 -11.87 5.41 -15.48
CA SER A 86 -10.44 5.29 -15.77
C SER A 86 -9.76 4.40 -14.73
N LEU A 87 -8.49 4.03 -14.96
CA LEU A 87 -7.72 3.27 -13.97
C LEU A 87 -7.46 4.07 -12.69
N GLY A 88 -7.30 5.39 -12.83
CA GLY A 88 -7.21 6.30 -11.69
C GLY A 88 -8.50 6.28 -10.88
N ALA A 89 -9.66 6.32 -11.56
CA ALA A 89 -10.97 6.24 -10.92
C ALA A 89 -11.20 4.89 -10.22
N ALA A 90 -10.84 3.77 -10.86
CA ALA A 90 -10.93 2.44 -10.25
C ALA A 90 -10.10 2.35 -8.96
N ALA A 91 -8.85 2.80 -9.00
CA ALA A 91 -7.99 2.83 -7.82
C ALA A 91 -8.51 3.81 -6.75
N THR A 92 -9.04 4.97 -7.17
CA THR A 92 -9.67 5.95 -6.28
C THR A 92 -10.84 5.34 -5.54
N GLY A 93 -11.67 4.52 -6.20
CA GLY A 93 -12.79 3.81 -5.57
C GLY A 93 -12.34 2.99 -4.37
N VAL A 94 -11.27 2.19 -4.52
CA VAL A 94 -10.69 1.39 -3.43
C VAL A 94 -10.24 2.27 -2.27
N PHE A 95 -9.52 3.37 -2.55
CA PHE A 95 -9.06 4.28 -1.49
C PHE A 95 -10.21 5.06 -0.84
N LYS A 96 -11.27 5.38 -1.58
CA LYS A 96 -12.48 6.01 -1.05
C LYS A 96 -13.22 5.08 -0.11
N LEU A 97 -13.42 3.81 -0.48
CA LEU A 97 -13.98 2.79 0.41
C LEU A 97 -13.20 2.70 1.72
N TYR A 98 -11.87 2.66 1.64
CA TYR A 98 -11.02 2.69 2.82
C TYR A 98 -11.21 3.98 3.65
N SER A 99 -11.25 5.15 3.02
CA SER A 99 -11.44 6.42 3.74
C SER A 99 -12.81 6.55 4.43
N ARG A 100 -13.87 6.02 3.80
CA ARG A 100 -15.24 5.99 4.37
C ARG A 100 -15.30 5.17 5.64
N LYS A 101 -14.57 4.05 5.72
CA LYS A 101 -14.45 3.22 6.94
C LYS A 101 -13.96 4.02 8.17
N PHE A 102 -13.18 5.08 7.94
CA PHE A 102 -12.64 5.94 9.00
C PHE A 102 -13.32 7.33 9.05
N ASN A 103 -14.39 7.55 8.28
CA ASN A 103 -15.08 8.85 8.15
C ASN A 103 -14.14 10.01 7.76
N LYS A 104 -13.16 9.74 6.89
CA LYS A 104 -12.17 10.75 6.49
C LYS A 104 -12.43 11.22 5.05
N PRO A 105 -12.46 12.54 4.79
CA PRO A 105 -12.74 13.08 3.46
C PRO A 105 -11.61 12.90 2.46
N ARG A 106 -10.35 12.82 2.92
CA ARG A 106 -9.19 12.65 2.05
C ARG A 106 -8.58 11.27 2.21
N TRP A 107 -8.00 10.78 1.14
CA TRP A 107 -7.28 9.53 1.07
C TRP A 107 -5.87 9.75 0.49
N GLY A 108 -5.04 8.74 0.62
CA GLY A 108 -3.75 8.67 -0.08
C GLY A 108 -3.22 7.25 -0.07
N ASP A 109 -1.98 7.08 -0.52
CA ASP A 109 -1.27 5.81 -0.47
C ASP A 109 0.20 6.05 -0.11
N LYS A 110 0.80 5.10 0.61
CA LYS A 110 2.22 5.15 0.96
C LYS A 110 2.94 3.94 0.44
N ARG A 111 3.78 4.18 -0.56
CA ARG A 111 4.78 3.23 -1.05
C ARG A 111 6.13 3.94 -1.26
N PRO A 112 7.23 3.51 -0.62
CA PRO A 112 8.54 4.12 -0.82
C PRO A 112 8.94 4.14 -2.30
N TYR A 113 8.83 2.97 -2.95
CA TYR A 113 9.22 2.74 -4.35
C TYR A 113 8.46 3.52 -5.41
N TYR A 114 7.39 4.24 -5.07
CA TYR A 114 6.68 5.07 -6.05
C TYR A 114 7.51 6.19 -6.63
N ILE A 115 8.63 6.57 -5.98
CA ILE A 115 9.59 7.52 -6.54
C ILE A 115 10.11 7.09 -7.93
N LYS A 116 10.20 5.77 -8.18
CA LYS A 116 10.61 5.21 -9.49
C LYS A 116 9.50 5.21 -10.55
N TYR A 117 8.27 5.55 -10.16
CA TYR A 117 7.07 5.44 -10.99
C TYR A 117 6.22 6.72 -10.99
N LEU A 118 6.85 7.87 -10.74
CA LEU A 118 6.13 9.12 -10.52
C LEU A 118 5.32 9.54 -11.74
N LYS A 119 5.88 9.42 -12.95
CA LYS A 119 5.19 9.73 -14.21
C LYS A 119 3.91 8.92 -14.35
N GLN A 120 3.97 7.61 -14.08
CA GLN A 120 2.81 6.72 -14.16
C GLN A 120 1.74 7.05 -13.12
N LEU A 121 2.15 7.46 -11.91
CA LEU A 121 1.22 7.88 -10.87
C LEU A 121 0.52 9.18 -11.24
N LEU A 122 1.25 10.15 -11.78
CA LEU A 122 0.67 11.43 -12.26
C LEU A 122 -0.24 11.22 -13.49
N THR A 123 -0.02 10.17 -14.28
CA THR A 123 -0.99 9.76 -15.31
C THR A 123 -2.31 9.25 -14.69
N LEU A 124 -2.25 8.54 -13.57
CA LEU A 124 -3.44 8.04 -12.88
C LEU A 124 -4.12 9.12 -12.04
N PHE A 125 -3.34 10.03 -11.47
CA PHE A 125 -3.77 11.05 -10.51
C PHE A 125 -3.07 12.38 -10.82
N PRO A 126 -3.56 13.16 -11.80
CA PRO A 126 -2.92 14.40 -12.23
C PRO A 126 -2.74 15.43 -11.11
N ASP A 127 -3.72 15.50 -10.21
CA ASP A 127 -3.75 16.46 -9.09
C ASP A 127 -3.15 15.89 -7.78
N ALA A 128 -2.40 14.79 -7.86
CA ALA A 128 -1.84 14.16 -6.66
C ALA A 128 -0.76 15.02 -6.00
N GLN A 129 -0.94 15.27 -4.70
CA GLN A 129 0.10 15.87 -3.87
C GLN A 129 1.11 14.80 -3.43
N ILE A 130 2.41 15.08 -3.59
CA ILE A 130 3.48 14.13 -3.30
C ILE A 130 4.29 14.62 -2.10
N ILE A 131 4.30 13.82 -1.03
CA ILE A 131 5.21 14.02 0.11
C ILE A 131 6.46 13.18 -0.13
N HIS A 132 7.61 13.81 -0.33
CA HIS A 132 8.91 13.14 -0.46
C HIS A 132 9.64 13.16 0.89
N VAL A 133 9.75 11.99 1.52
CA VAL A 133 10.45 11.84 2.80
C VAL A 133 11.92 11.55 2.51
N VAL A 134 12.79 12.45 2.99
CA VAL A 134 14.24 12.36 2.84
C VAL A 134 14.86 12.13 4.21
N ARG A 135 15.81 11.20 4.27
CA ARG A 135 16.65 10.91 5.43
C ARG A 135 18.07 10.71 4.90
N ASP A 136 19.07 10.95 5.74
CA ASP A 136 20.47 10.67 5.40
C ASP A 136 20.62 9.25 4.83
N GLY A 137 21.35 9.12 3.72
CA GLY A 137 21.56 7.83 3.06
C GLY A 137 22.32 6.85 3.94
N ARG A 138 23.25 7.34 4.78
CA ARG A 138 24.04 6.54 5.73
C ARG A 138 23.11 5.90 6.76
N ASP A 139 22.17 6.66 7.31
CA ASP A 139 21.15 6.14 8.22
C ASP A 139 20.23 5.11 7.56
N CYS A 140 19.83 5.35 6.30
CA CYS A 140 18.94 4.44 5.58
C CYS A 140 19.61 3.08 5.34
N ILE A 141 20.93 3.07 5.13
CA ILE A 141 21.74 1.85 4.96
C ILE A 141 22.04 1.21 6.32
N ALA A 142 22.41 1.99 7.34
CA ALA A 142 22.71 1.48 8.68
C ALA A 142 21.50 0.81 9.33
N SER A 143 20.28 1.32 9.09
CA SER A 143 19.08 0.79 9.73
C SER A 143 18.83 -0.71 9.47
N PRO A 144 18.85 -1.24 8.23
CA PRO A 144 18.79 -2.68 7.99
C PRO A 144 19.87 -3.49 8.71
N TYR A 145 21.11 -3.00 8.75
CA TYR A 145 22.21 -3.66 9.46
C TYR A 145 21.96 -3.72 10.96
N GLU A 146 21.52 -2.61 11.57
CA GLU A 146 21.16 -2.59 12.99
C GLU A 146 20.01 -3.56 13.30
N TYR A 147 18.98 -3.62 12.45
CA TYR A 147 17.89 -4.58 12.62
C TYR A 147 18.36 -6.03 12.53
N ALA A 148 19.24 -6.35 11.58
CA ALA A 148 19.81 -7.69 11.44
C ALA A 148 20.66 -8.08 12.66
N VAL A 149 21.49 -7.17 13.16
CA VAL A 149 22.33 -7.40 14.36
C VAL A 149 21.47 -7.56 15.61
N VAL A 150 20.38 -6.79 15.74
CA VAL A 150 19.43 -6.93 16.87
C VAL A 150 18.68 -8.26 16.79
N GLU A 151 18.19 -8.69 15.62
CA GLU A 151 17.54 -10.01 15.48
C GLU A 151 18.49 -11.16 15.81
N GLU A 152 19.75 -11.08 15.36
CA GLU A 152 20.76 -12.10 15.66
C GLU A 152 21.04 -12.17 17.16
N ARG A 153 21.20 -11.02 17.83
CA ARG A 153 21.37 -10.96 19.29
C ARG A 153 20.14 -11.46 20.04
N SER A 154 18.93 -11.05 19.66
CA SER A 154 17.70 -11.53 20.28
C SER A 154 17.53 -13.04 20.12
N SER A 155 17.89 -13.60 18.96
CA SER A 155 17.87 -15.04 18.71
C SER A 155 18.87 -15.78 19.60
N ILE A 156 20.09 -15.25 19.77
CA ILE A 156 21.11 -15.79 20.68
C ILE A 156 20.59 -15.82 22.13
N TYR A 157 19.95 -14.74 22.60
CA TYR A 157 19.35 -14.70 23.94
C TYR A 157 18.21 -15.74 24.12
N TYR A 158 17.42 -16.02 23.08
CA TYR A 158 16.40 -17.08 23.14
C TYR A 158 17.03 -18.48 23.27
N TYR A 159 18.14 -18.75 22.60
CA TYR A 159 18.85 -20.04 22.72
C TYR A 159 19.50 -20.21 24.11
N GLU A 160 20.09 -19.17 24.69
CA GLU A 160 20.66 -19.23 26.03
C GLU A 160 19.60 -19.48 27.11
N LEU A 161 18.42 -18.84 27.00
CA LEU A 161 17.31 -19.05 27.95
C LEU A 161 16.65 -20.43 27.83
N ALA A 162 16.67 -21.04 26.64
CA ALA A 162 16.16 -22.40 26.41
C ALA A 162 17.15 -23.50 26.85
N GLY A 163 18.44 -23.16 27.06
CA GLY A 163 19.51 -24.10 27.41
C GLY A 163 19.71 -24.38 28.90
N SER A 164 18.95 -23.74 29.80
CA SER A 164 19.20 -23.79 31.24
C SER A 164 18.09 -24.47 32.06
N ASN A 165 17.45 -25.52 31.53
CA ASN A 165 16.55 -26.37 32.31
C ASN A 165 16.80 -27.87 32.05
N SER A 166 17.96 -28.35 32.53
CA SER A 166 18.16 -29.76 32.84
C SER A 166 19.03 -29.88 34.08
N GLY A 167 18.38 -30.06 35.23
CA GLY A 167 19.11 -30.33 36.48
C GLY A 167 18.30 -30.11 37.74
N ARG A 168 17.34 -31.00 38.01
CA ARG A 168 17.33 -31.91 39.17
C ARG A 168 16.04 -32.72 39.21
#